data_AF-B7R1W9-F1
#
_entry.id   AF-B7R1W9-F1
#
_cell.length_a   1.000
_cell.length_b   1.000
_cell.length_c   1.000
_cell.angle_alpha   90.00
_cell.angle_beta   90.00
_cell.angle_gamma   90.00
#
_symmetry.space_group_name_H-M   'P 1'
#
loop_
_entity.id
_entity.type
_entity.pdbx_description
1 polymer ?
#
loop_
_entity_poly.entity_id
_entity_poly.type
_entity_poly.pdbx_seq_one_letter_code
_entity_poly.pdbx_strand_id
1 'polypeptide(L)'
;MTVRAGRFRRLRLELDDDVYARIEALAKRYGFRVEDALKILLMGDFIEGSATEGDIEGLQRKLDDLERRLYSLEGLWSPLKFKTYYVALDNQNLAIQVSAMIAQNKRLREKLGMGERDYSSVEEKVRYYLNFKKD
;
A
#
# COMPACT_ATOMS: atom_id res chain seq x y z
N MET A 1 -16.50 17.23 1.09
CA MET A 1 -16.64 17.87 2.41
C MET A 1 -15.28 17.85 3.07
N THR A 2 -14.66 19.02 3.21
CA THR A 2 -13.23 19.17 3.49
C THR A 2 -13.03 19.36 4.99
N VAL A 3 -12.47 18.38 5.69
CA VAL A 3 -12.15 18.51 7.12
C VAL A 3 -10.78 19.20 7.22
N ARG A 4 -10.78 20.44 7.70
CA ARG A 4 -9.57 21.26 7.92
C ARG A 4 -8.68 20.60 8.99
N ALA A 5 -7.39 20.47 8.69
CA ALA A 5 -6.36 20.10 9.67
C ALA A 5 -6.29 21.15 10.80
N GLY A 6 -6.74 20.77 12.00
CA GLY A 6 -6.66 21.59 13.20
C GLY A 6 -5.23 21.67 13.76
N ARG A 7 -4.82 22.86 14.18
CA ARG A 7 -3.50 23.18 14.75
C ARG A 7 -3.30 22.45 16.10
N PHE A 8 -2.35 21.51 16.18
CA PHE A 8 -1.95 20.90 17.45
C PHE A 8 -1.36 21.97 18.39
N ARG A 9 -1.98 22.19 19.56
CA ARG A 9 -1.45 23.07 20.62
C ARG A 9 -0.81 22.21 21.71
N ARG A 10 0.39 22.56 22.16
CA ARG A 10 1.01 21.93 23.34
C ARG A 10 0.30 22.45 24.59
N LEU A 11 -0.20 21.55 25.42
CA LEU A 11 -0.90 21.86 26.67
C LEU A 11 -0.08 21.24 27.81
N ARG A 12 0.18 22.00 28.87
CA ARG A 12 0.75 21.49 30.12
C ARG A 12 -0.40 21.31 31.09
N LEU A 13 -0.52 20.12 31.64
CA LEU A 13 -1.52 19.74 32.62
C LEU A 13 -0.78 19.39 33.90
N GLU A 14 -1.26 19.90 35.02
CA GLU A 14 -0.85 19.47 36.34
C GLU A 14 -1.89 18.45 36.82
N LEU A 15 -1.43 17.25 37.12
CA LEU A 15 -2.23 16.13 37.59
C LEU A 15 -1.61 15.66 38.90
N ASP A 16 -2.44 15.29 39.87
CA ASP A 16 -1.95 14.62 41.08
C ASP A 16 -1.25 13.30 40.70
N ASP A 17 -0.15 13.01 41.38
CA ASP A 17 0.67 11.83 41.12
C ASP A 17 -0.14 10.53 41.17
N ASP A 18 -1.10 10.44 42.10
CA ASP A 18 -2.01 9.29 42.24
C ASP A 18 -2.92 9.11 41.02
N VAL A 19 -3.41 10.21 40.46
CA VAL A 19 -4.29 10.20 39.27
C VAL A 19 -3.46 9.83 38.04
N TYR A 20 -2.27 10.41 37.91
CA TYR A 20 -1.35 10.09 36.83
C TYR A 20 -0.96 8.61 36.84
N ALA A 21 -0.61 8.05 38.00
CA ALA A 21 -0.26 6.65 38.15
C ALA A 21 -1.39 5.70 37.72
N ARG A 22 -2.65 6.03 38.03
CA ARG A 22 -3.82 5.26 37.59
C ARG A 22 -4.01 5.31 36.08
N ILE A 23 -3.86 6.50 35.47
CA ILE A 23 -3.97 6.67 34.02
C ILE A 23 -2.85 5.91 33.32
N GLU A 24 -1.63 5.96 33.85
CA GLU A 24 -0.50 5.20 33.30
C GLU A 24 -0.73 3.70 33.37
N ALA A 25 -1.23 3.18 34.49
CA ALA A 25 -1.57 1.77 34.65
C ALA A 25 -2.65 1.33 33.63
N LEU A 26 -3.69 2.14 33.43
CA LEU A 26 -4.74 1.88 32.45
C LEU A 26 -4.20 1.94 31.01
N ALA A 27 -3.43 2.97 30.68
CA ALA A 27 -2.83 3.13 29.36
C ALA A 27 -1.94 1.91 29.02
N LYS A 28 -1.11 1.48 29.97
CA LYS A 28 -0.26 0.29 29.80
C LYS A 28 -1.07 -0.99 29.66
N ARG A 29 -2.14 -1.16 30.45
CA ARG A 29 -3.02 -2.34 30.39
C ARG A 29 -3.68 -2.50 29.03
N TYR A 30 -4.08 -1.39 28.40
CA TYR A 30 -4.78 -1.40 27.11
C TYR A 30 -3.87 -1.04 25.91
N GLY A 31 -2.55 -0.92 26.12
CA GLY A 31 -1.57 -0.68 25.05
C GLY A 31 -1.56 0.74 24.47
N PHE A 32 -2.13 1.71 25.17
CA PHE A 32 -2.13 3.12 24.76
C PHE A 32 -0.89 3.85 25.27
N ARG A 33 -0.47 4.89 24.54
CA ARG A 33 0.44 5.90 25.10
C ARG A 33 -0.33 6.75 26.10
N VAL A 34 0.32 7.13 27.21
CA VAL A 34 -0.32 7.94 28.28
C VAL A 34 -0.91 9.23 27.72
N GLU A 35 -0.22 9.87 26.78
CA GLU A 35 -0.70 11.08 26.08
C GLU A 35 -2.02 10.85 25.33
N ASP A 36 -2.18 9.68 24.69
CA ASP A 36 -3.38 9.36 23.92
C ASP A 36 -4.54 8.99 24.83
N ALA A 37 -4.26 8.27 25.94
CA ALA A 37 -5.23 8.05 26.99
C ALA A 37 -5.73 9.38 27.59
N LEU A 38 -4.83 10.33 27.88
CA LEU A 38 -5.18 11.66 28.36
C LEU A 38 -6.03 12.44 27.35
N LYS A 39 -5.70 12.38 26.06
CA LYS A 39 -6.52 13.01 25.01
C LYS A 39 -7.94 12.44 25.00
N ILE A 40 -8.09 11.11 25.04
CA ILE A 40 -9.41 10.46 25.05
C ILE A 40 -10.21 10.92 26.28
N LEU A 41 -9.59 10.88 27.46
CA LEU A 41 -10.21 11.33 28.72
C LEU A 41 -10.65 12.80 28.68
N LEU A 42 -9.83 13.69 28.09
CA LEU A 42 -10.10 15.13 28.01
C LEU A 42 -11.09 15.50 26.90
N MET A 43 -11.12 14.74 25.80
CA MET A 43 -12.06 14.96 24.69
C MET A 43 -13.46 14.45 25.03
N GLY A 44 -13.60 13.60 26.05
CA GLY A 44 -14.90 13.06 26.45
C GLY A 44 -15.47 12.06 25.43
N ASP A 45 -14.64 11.60 24.48
CA ASP A 45 -14.98 10.59 23.47
C ASP A 45 -15.01 9.20 24.13
N PHE A 46 -15.84 9.05 25.15
CA PHE A 46 -16.19 7.76 25.70
C PHE A 46 -17.22 7.12 24.78
N ILE A 47 -17.10 5.83 24.53
CA ILE A 47 -18.21 5.07 23.93
C ILE A 47 -19.35 5.13 24.94
N GLU A 48 -20.41 5.87 24.63
CA GLU A 48 -21.63 5.88 25.43
C GLU A 48 -22.26 4.48 25.36
N GLY A 49 -22.13 3.74 26.45
CA GLY A 49 -22.52 2.34 26.55
C GLY A 49 -21.39 1.55 27.17
N SER A 50 -21.67 0.84 28.27
CA SER A 50 -20.72 -0.03 28.92
C SER A 50 -20.38 -1.21 28.00
N ALA A 51 -19.45 -1.00 27.07
CA ALA A 51 -18.77 -2.11 26.42
C ALA A 51 -18.18 -2.96 27.55
N THR A 52 -18.74 -4.15 27.73
CA THR A 52 -18.28 -5.07 28.74
C THR A 52 -16.85 -5.50 28.38
N GLU A 53 -16.06 -5.90 29.37
CA GLU A 53 -14.70 -6.40 29.12
C GLU A 53 -14.71 -7.55 28.08
N GLY A 54 -15.78 -8.36 28.05
CA GLY A 54 -16.02 -9.39 27.04
C GLY A 54 -16.31 -8.87 25.62
N ASP A 55 -16.88 -7.67 25.45
CA ASP A 55 -17.09 -7.05 24.13
C ASP A 55 -15.76 -6.60 23.53
N ILE A 56 -14.88 -6.05 24.39
CA ILE A 56 -13.53 -5.63 24.01
C ILE A 56 -12.69 -6.86 23.64
N GLU A 57 -12.72 -7.91 24.45
CA GLU A 57 -12.05 -9.18 24.12
C GLU A 57 -12.59 -9.80 22.83
N GLY A 58 -13.90 -9.75 22.60
CA GLY A 58 -14.53 -10.23 21.38
C GLY A 58 -14.07 -9.48 20.13
N LEU A 59 -13.90 -8.16 20.24
CA LEU A 59 -13.36 -7.31 19.17
C LEU A 59 -11.88 -7.60 18.91
N GLN A 60 -11.07 -7.77 19.97
CA GLN A 60 -9.67 -8.15 19.83
C GLN A 60 -9.50 -9.49 19.11
N ARG A 61 -10.29 -10.51 19.48
CA ARG A 61 -10.26 -11.82 18.78
C ARG A 61 -10.65 -11.72 17.31
N LYS A 62 -11.62 -10.88 16.98
CA LYS A 62 -12.02 -10.63 15.57
C LYS A 62 -10.91 -9.92 14.80
N LEU A 63 -10.22 -8.96 15.43
CA LEU A 63 -9.07 -8.28 14.85
C LEU A 63 -7.95 -9.28 14.54
N ASP A 64 -7.60 -10.13 15.51
CA ASP A 64 -6.56 -11.16 15.34
C ASP A 64 -6.90 -12.14 14.21
N ASP A 65 -8.17 -12.56 14.08
CA ASP A 65 -8.60 -13.44 12.97
C ASP A 65 -8.51 -12.72 11.61
N LEU A 66 -8.88 -11.43 11.56
CA LEU A 66 -8.76 -10.62 10.35
C LEU A 66 -7.30 -10.42 9.94
N GLU A 67 -6.40 -10.16 10.89
CA GLU A 67 -4.96 -10.03 10.63
C GLU A 67 -4.37 -11.33 10.08
N ARG A 68 -4.74 -12.48 10.66
CA ARG A 68 -4.31 -13.79 10.16
C ARG A 68 -4.81 -14.06 8.74
N ARG A 69 -6.06 -13.72 8.44
CA ARG A 69 -6.62 -13.85 7.09
C ARG A 69 -5.92 -12.93 6.12
N LEU A 70 -5.66 -11.68 6.50
CA LEU A 70 -4.91 -10.73 5.68
C LEU A 70 -3.53 -11.29 5.35
N TYR A 71 -2.79 -11.77 6.35
CA TYR A 71 -1.47 -12.37 6.15
C TYR A 71 -1.51 -13.57 5.20
N SER A 72 -2.52 -14.44 5.35
CA SER A 72 -2.70 -15.59 4.44
C SER A 72 -2.98 -15.15 3.00
N LEU A 73 -3.79 -14.11 2.82
CA LEU A 73 -4.07 -13.55 1.51
C LEU A 73 -2.81 -12.91 0.94
N GLU A 74 -2.10 -12.07 1.68
CA GLU A 74 -0.84 -11.47 1.24
C GLU A 74 0.18 -12.55 0.81
N GLY A 75 0.27 -13.65 1.56
CA GLY A 75 1.07 -14.82 1.20
C GLY A 75 0.67 -15.46 -0.13
N LEU A 76 -0.63 -15.54 -0.44
CA LEU A 76 -1.15 -16.06 -1.71
C LEU A 76 -0.98 -15.07 -2.88
N TRP A 77 -1.11 -13.78 -2.63
CA TRP A 77 -1.02 -12.71 -3.64
C TRP A 77 0.43 -12.35 -4.00
N SER A 78 1.36 -12.54 -3.07
CA SER A 78 2.78 -12.20 -3.26
C SER A 78 3.41 -12.93 -4.47
N PRO A 79 3.30 -14.26 -4.63
CA PRO A 79 3.79 -14.97 -5.81
C PRO A 79 3.18 -14.47 -7.12
N LEU A 80 1.88 -14.14 -7.11
CA LEU A 80 1.19 -13.62 -8.29
C LEU A 80 1.76 -12.26 -8.68
N LYS A 81 1.96 -11.36 -7.71
CA LYS A 81 2.55 -10.03 -7.92
C LYS A 81 3.96 -10.11 -8.50
N PHE A 82 4.80 -11.01 -7.97
CA PHE A 82 6.14 -11.23 -8.53
C PHE A 82 6.08 -11.79 -9.95
N LYS A 83 5.24 -12.81 -10.18
CA LYS A 83 5.11 -13.42 -11.51
C LYS A 83 4.63 -12.43 -12.57
N THR A 84 3.62 -11.62 -12.27
CA THR A 84 3.15 -10.59 -13.20
C THR A 84 4.18 -9.50 -13.45
N TYR A 85 4.94 -9.09 -12.41
CA TYR A 85 6.02 -8.13 -12.57
C TYR A 85 7.14 -8.65 -13.51
N TYR A 86 7.59 -9.89 -13.31
CA TYR A 86 8.63 -10.48 -14.18
C TYR A 86 8.12 -10.68 -15.61
N VAL A 87 6.88 -11.14 -15.81
CA VAL A 87 6.28 -11.26 -17.14
C VAL A 87 6.21 -9.90 -17.85
N ALA A 88 5.86 -8.84 -17.13
CA ALA A 88 5.85 -7.48 -17.70
C ALA A 88 7.26 -7.01 -18.09
N LEU A 89 8.26 -7.29 -17.26
CA LEU A 89 9.66 -6.98 -17.55
C LEU A 89 10.18 -7.74 -18.77
N ASP A 90 9.88 -9.03 -18.87
CA ASP A 90 10.26 -9.87 -20.00
C ASP A 90 9.60 -9.38 -21.30
N ASN A 91 8.32 -8.99 -21.26
CA ASN A 91 7.62 -8.42 -22.41
C ASN A 91 8.25 -7.09 -22.86
N GLN A 92 8.69 -6.24 -21.92
CA GLN A 92 9.45 -5.02 -22.24
C GLN A 92 10.77 -5.34 -22.93
N ASN A 93 11.53 -6.31 -22.41
CA ASN A 93 12.79 -6.73 -23.00
C ASN A 93 12.59 -7.29 -24.42
N LEU A 94 11.56 -8.11 -24.62
CA LEU A 94 11.20 -8.63 -25.94
C LEU A 94 10.83 -7.49 -26.91
N ALA A 95 10.07 -6.50 -26.46
CA ALA A 95 9.70 -5.34 -27.29
C ALA A 95 10.94 -4.56 -27.75
N ILE A 96 11.94 -4.38 -26.87
CA ILE A 96 13.23 -3.75 -27.21
C ILE A 96 13.97 -4.57 -28.26
N GLN A 97 14.10 -5.88 -28.05
CA GLN A 97 14.80 -6.78 -28.98
C GLN A 97 14.16 -6.77 -30.37
N VAL A 98 12.82 -6.88 -30.42
CA VAL A 98 12.07 -6.85 -31.68
C VAL A 98 12.26 -5.50 -32.39
N SER A 99 12.22 -4.38 -31.67
CA SER A 99 12.49 -3.06 -32.24
C SER A 99 13.89 -2.97 -32.88
N ALA A 100 14.90 -3.49 -32.19
CA ALA A 100 16.26 -3.55 -32.71
C ALA A 100 16.36 -4.42 -33.97
N MET A 101 15.69 -5.59 -33.99
CA MET A 101 15.65 -6.48 -35.15
C MET A 101 14.94 -5.84 -36.35
N ILE A 102 13.85 -5.10 -36.13
CA ILE A 102 13.16 -4.35 -37.19
C ILE A 102 14.11 -3.31 -37.80
N ALA A 103 14.79 -2.52 -36.96
CA ALA A 103 15.74 -1.52 -37.42
C ALA A 103 16.91 -2.14 -38.21
N GLN A 104 17.44 -3.28 -37.75
CA GLN A 104 18.47 -4.03 -38.47
C GLN A 104 17.97 -4.54 -39.81
N ASN A 105 16.73 -5.07 -39.87
CA ASN A 105 16.18 -5.59 -41.12
C ASN A 105 15.94 -4.46 -42.14
N LYS A 106 15.38 -3.32 -41.73
CA LYS A 106 15.21 -2.13 -42.60
C LYS A 106 16.55 -1.73 -43.23
N ARG A 107 17.60 -1.57 -42.42
CA ARG A 107 18.96 -1.25 -42.89
C ARG A 107 19.55 -2.30 -43.84
N LEU A 108 19.31 -3.59 -43.58
CA LEU A 108 19.78 -4.67 -44.46
C LEU A 108 19.07 -4.65 -45.81
N ARG A 109 17.75 -4.42 -45.81
CA ARG A 109 16.95 -4.33 -47.04
C ARG A 109 17.39 -3.15 -47.90
N GLU A 110 17.61 -1.99 -47.29
CA GLU A 110 18.19 -0.82 -47.97
C GLU A 110 19.53 -1.16 -48.64
N LYS A 111 20.46 -1.80 -47.91
CA LYS A 111 21.76 -2.20 -48.45
C LYS A 111 21.67 -3.22 -49.59
N LEU A 112 20.66 -4.09 -49.56
CA LEU A 112 20.42 -5.11 -50.57
C LEU A 112 19.55 -4.61 -51.75
N GLY A 113 19.16 -3.33 -51.76
CA GLY A 113 18.25 -2.78 -52.78
C GLY A 113 16.86 -3.41 -52.75
N MET A 114 16.46 -4.01 -51.63
CA MET A 114 15.13 -4.57 -51.44
C MET A 114 14.18 -3.47 -50.95
N GLY A 115 12.95 -3.43 -51.48
CA GLY A 115 11.93 -2.47 -51.04
C GLY A 115 11.60 -2.59 -49.55
N GLU A 116 11.05 -1.54 -48.95
CA GLU A 116 10.70 -1.55 -47.53
C GLU A 116 9.68 -2.65 -47.19
N ARG A 117 9.76 -3.17 -45.96
CA ARG A 117 8.78 -4.10 -45.42
C ARG A 117 7.94 -3.37 -44.39
N ASP A 118 6.64 -3.61 -44.43
CA ASP A 118 5.72 -3.08 -43.44
C ASP A 118 5.85 -3.84 -42.10
N TYR A 119 6.10 -3.09 -41.04
CA TYR A 119 6.20 -3.58 -39.66
C TYR A 119 5.14 -2.94 -38.74
N SER A 120 4.18 -2.20 -39.28
CA SER A 120 3.22 -1.38 -38.53
C SER A 120 2.53 -2.14 -37.39
N SER A 121 2.06 -3.36 -37.68
CA SER A 121 1.36 -4.22 -36.70
C SER A 121 2.27 -4.71 -35.56
N VAL A 122 3.56 -4.88 -35.83
CA VAL A 122 4.55 -5.28 -34.83
C VAL A 122 4.99 -4.06 -34.02
N GLU A 123 5.19 -2.92 -34.67
CA GLU A 123 5.54 -1.65 -34.03
C GLU A 123 4.44 -1.14 -33.08
N GLU A 124 3.17 -1.41 -33.38
CA GLU A 124 2.05 -1.13 -32.48
C GLU A 124 2.15 -1.94 -31.18
N LYS A 125 2.39 -3.25 -31.28
CA LYS A 125 2.56 -4.14 -30.12
C LYS A 125 3.80 -3.78 -29.31
N VAL A 126 4.90 -3.46 -29.97
CA VAL A 126 6.13 -2.98 -29.31
C VAL A 126 5.86 -1.71 -28.51
N ARG A 127 5.15 -0.74 -29.10
CA ARG A 127 4.77 0.52 -28.40
C ARG A 127 3.92 0.26 -27.16
N TYR A 128 2.96 -0.66 -27.23
CA TYR A 128 2.13 -1.05 -26.10
C TYR A 128 2.98 -1.52 -24.92
N TYR A 129 3.90 -2.47 -25.14
CA TYR A 129 4.70 -3.02 -24.05
C TYR A 129 5.78 -2.06 -23.53
N LEU A 130 6.33 -1.19 -24.37
CA LEU A 130 7.30 -0.17 -23.93
C LEU A 130 6.68 0.90 -23.01
N ASN A 131 5.39 1.21 -23.19
CA ASN A 131 4.68 2.23 -22.40
C ASN A 131 4.06 1.71 -21.09
N PHE A 132 4.25 0.44 -20.75
CA PHE A 132 3.65 -0.22 -19.57
C PHE A 132 4.05 0.40 -18.20
N LYS A 133 5.02 1.32 -18.16
CA LYS A 133 5.44 2.02 -16.92
C LYS A 133 4.71 3.34 -16.62
N LYS A 134 3.73 3.75 -17.44
CA LYS A 134 3.17 5.11 -17.37
C LYS A 134 1.88 5.31 -16.56
N ASP A 135 1.38 4.29 -15.88
CA ASP A 135 0.19 4.37 -15.03
C ASP A 135 0.50 4.03 -13.56
#